data_AF-A0A4R0RP11-F1
#
_entry.id   AF-A0A4R0RP11-F1
#
_cell.length_a   1.000
_cell.length_b   1.000
_cell.length_c   1.000
_cell.angle_alpha   90.00
_cell.angle_beta   90.00
_cell.angle_gamma   90.00
#
_symmetry.space_group_name_H-M   'P 1'
#
loop_
_entity.id
_entity.type
_entity.pdbx_description
1 polymer ?
#
loop_
_entity_poly.entity_id
_entity_poly.type
_entity_poly.pdbx_seq_one_letter_code
_entity_poly.pdbx_strand_id
1 'polypeptide(L)'
;MDTESKRASYHTASYQAAGSAMMSFTPIGSIHQHLCAFHVYSNDRSRHVRAHHFCVCRSKDFHQCIIYDSDKADARLIGIEYIVSEKIFVGLPEDEKKYWHSHKYEVESGLLQLRVKDLVPNAAVDVAEQPAMLELQQTYGKTIHTWASDIHPDLPLGPPNLMMAYTQDGQGPPPDVLKERDEHCGMDTPRKKSLRAEYLPTYETVKGSDEWEHTGKAVSFEPVEREIQKQ
;
A
#
# COMPACT_ATOMS: atom_id res chain seq x y z
N MET A 1 -21.33 -7.43 38.44
CA MET A 1 -20.40 -8.24 37.62
C MET A 1 -19.01 -8.12 38.20
N ASP A 2 -18.42 -9.26 38.52
CA ASP A 2 -17.00 -9.39 38.84
C ASP A 2 -16.12 -9.10 37.61
N THR A 3 -14.80 -9.08 37.80
CA THR A 3 -13.82 -8.70 36.77
C THR A 3 -13.81 -9.66 35.58
N GLU A 4 -14.02 -10.96 35.81
CA GLU A 4 -14.02 -11.98 34.74
C GLU A 4 -15.26 -11.82 33.87
N SER A 5 -16.42 -11.65 34.49
CA SER A 5 -17.67 -11.35 33.79
C SER A 5 -17.58 -10.07 32.95
N LYS A 6 -16.93 -9.02 33.45
CA LYS A 6 -16.70 -7.78 32.69
C LYS A 6 -15.76 -8.01 31.50
N ARG A 7 -14.69 -8.79 31.65
CA ARG A 7 -13.78 -9.14 30.55
C ARG A 7 -14.49 -9.94 29.46
N ALA A 8 -15.28 -10.94 29.86
CA ALA A 8 -16.07 -11.74 28.92
C ALA A 8 -17.02 -10.87 28.09
N SER A 9 -17.57 -9.80 28.66
CA SER A 9 -18.49 -8.90 27.97
C SER A 9 -17.87 -8.17 26.76
N TYR A 10 -16.54 -7.98 26.71
CA TYR A 10 -15.85 -7.30 25.61
C TYR A 10 -16.05 -8.00 24.26
N HIS A 11 -16.14 -9.33 24.26
CA HIS A 11 -16.29 -10.14 23.05
C HIS A 11 -17.75 -10.37 22.64
N THR A 12 -18.69 -9.67 23.27
CA THR A 12 -20.12 -9.84 22.97
C THR A 12 -20.60 -8.87 21.88
N ALA A 13 -21.61 -9.28 21.12
CA ALA A 13 -22.24 -8.43 20.11
C ALA A 13 -22.86 -7.15 20.70
N SER A 14 -23.34 -7.19 21.94
CA SER A 14 -23.91 -6.00 22.61
C SER A 14 -22.84 -4.96 22.92
N TYR A 15 -21.65 -5.37 23.37
CA TYR A 15 -20.52 -4.46 23.57
C TYR A 15 -20.04 -3.87 22.24
N GLN A 16 -19.93 -4.68 21.19
CA GLN A 16 -19.57 -4.20 19.84
C GLN A 16 -20.57 -3.16 19.32
N ALA A 17 -21.88 -3.43 19.42
CA ALA A 17 -22.93 -2.51 18.97
C ALA A 17 -22.92 -1.19 19.76
N ALA A 18 -22.77 -1.25 21.09
CA ALA A 18 -22.64 -0.07 21.93
C ALA A 18 -21.36 0.72 21.57
N GLY A 19 -20.26 0.01 21.28
CA GLY A 19 -19.02 0.59 20.77
C GLY A 19 -19.24 1.37 19.48
N SER A 20 -19.90 0.79 18.47
CA SER A 20 -20.20 1.48 17.21
C SER A 20 -21.01 2.76 17.38
N ALA A 21 -21.88 2.84 18.41
CA ALA A 21 -22.70 4.02 18.69
C ALA A 21 -21.95 5.10 19.49
N MET A 22 -20.98 4.73 20.33
CA MET A 22 -20.35 5.65 21.29
C MET A 22 -18.89 5.99 20.95
N MET A 23 -18.16 5.11 20.27
CA MET A 23 -16.75 5.31 19.94
C MET A 23 -16.61 6.25 18.74
N SER A 24 -15.65 7.18 18.83
CA SER A 24 -15.29 8.03 17.70
C SER A 24 -14.24 7.34 16.83
N PHE A 25 -14.50 7.30 15.53
CA PHE A 25 -13.57 6.80 14.51
C PHE A 25 -13.11 7.91 13.57
N THR A 26 -13.10 9.18 14.01
CA THR A 26 -12.80 10.34 13.15
C THR A 26 -11.53 10.17 12.29
N PRO A 27 -10.38 9.68 12.80
CA PRO A 27 -9.19 9.48 11.97
C PRO A 27 -9.42 8.45 10.85
N ILE A 28 -10.12 7.35 11.15
CA ILE A 28 -10.44 6.31 10.17
C ILE A 28 -11.46 6.82 9.15
N GLY A 29 -12.48 7.57 9.59
CA GLY A 29 -13.49 8.17 8.71
C GLY A 29 -12.94 9.28 7.79
N SER A 30 -11.68 9.69 7.95
CA SER A 30 -11.02 10.67 7.07
C SER A 30 -10.35 10.02 5.85
N ILE A 31 -10.30 8.69 5.79
CA ILE A 31 -9.82 7.94 4.63
C ILE A 31 -10.79 8.14 3.48
N HIS A 32 -10.28 8.56 2.32
CA HIS A 32 -11.10 8.94 1.17
C HIS A 32 -10.69 8.26 -0.15
N GLN A 33 -9.57 7.52 -0.14
CA GLN A 33 -9.03 6.86 -1.31
C GLN A 33 -8.69 5.39 -1.02
N HIS A 34 -9.09 4.50 -1.92
CA HIS A 34 -8.80 3.07 -1.88
C HIS A 34 -8.04 2.65 -3.13
N LEU A 35 -6.82 2.17 -2.98
CA LEU A 35 -5.99 1.67 -4.07
C LEU A 35 -5.71 0.18 -3.87
N CYS A 36 -5.60 -0.58 -4.95
CA CYS A 36 -5.13 -1.96 -4.95
C CYS A 36 -3.90 -2.05 -5.85
N ALA A 37 -2.77 -2.47 -5.27
CA ALA A 37 -1.51 -2.68 -5.95
C ALA A 37 -0.88 -4.00 -5.46
N PHE A 38 0.37 -4.25 -5.85
CA PHE A 38 1.15 -5.36 -5.33
C PHE A 38 2.50 -4.87 -4.87
N HIS A 39 2.90 -5.27 -3.68
CA HIS A 39 4.23 -5.01 -3.15
C HIS A 39 5.12 -6.23 -3.29
N VAL A 40 6.42 -5.98 -3.33
CA VAL A 40 7.45 -7.00 -3.19
C VAL A 40 8.41 -6.61 -2.07
N TYR A 41 8.97 -7.62 -1.41
CA TYR A 41 9.97 -7.37 -0.39
C TYR A 41 11.20 -6.75 -1.04
N SER A 42 11.76 -5.72 -0.41
CA SER A 42 12.94 -5.01 -0.91
C SER A 42 14.11 -5.95 -1.20
N ASN A 43 14.34 -6.96 -0.35
CA ASN A 43 15.43 -7.94 -0.46
C ASN A 43 15.03 -9.27 -1.11
N ASP A 44 13.74 -9.59 -1.23
CA ASP A 44 13.23 -10.80 -1.89
C ASP A 44 12.08 -10.46 -2.84
N ARG A 45 12.47 -10.14 -4.07
CA ARG A 45 11.56 -9.65 -5.12
C ARG A 45 10.69 -10.75 -5.73
N SER A 46 10.86 -12.02 -5.31
CA SER A 46 10.02 -13.14 -5.76
C SER A 46 8.71 -13.28 -4.98
N ARG A 47 8.59 -12.56 -3.85
CA ARG A 47 7.46 -12.63 -2.93
C ARG A 47 6.55 -11.43 -3.15
N HIS A 48 5.42 -11.69 -3.80
CA HIS A 48 4.43 -10.68 -4.14
C HIS A 48 3.28 -10.67 -3.14
N VAL A 49 2.92 -9.50 -2.65
CA VAL A 49 1.85 -9.30 -1.66
C VAL A 49 0.84 -8.33 -2.24
N ARG A 50 -0.42 -8.77 -2.37
CA ARG A 50 -1.52 -7.86 -2.73
C ARG A 50 -1.69 -6.83 -1.60
N ALA A 51 -1.77 -5.56 -1.97
CA ALA A 51 -1.79 -4.46 -1.02
C ALA A 51 -2.96 -3.53 -1.31
N HIS A 52 -3.89 -3.45 -0.36
CA HIS A 52 -5.02 -2.54 -0.38
C HIS A 52 -4.72 -1.33 0.50
N HIS A 53 -4.48 -0.19 -0.16
CA HIS A 53 -4.15 1.06 0.48
C HIS A 53 -5.43 1.84 0.78
N PHE A 54 -5.61 2.20 2.04
CA PHE A 54 -6.68 3.07 2.50
C PHE A 54 -6.06 4.38 2.96
N CYS A 55 -6.13 5.39 2.09
CA CYS A 55 -5.32 6.60 2.20
C CYS A 55 -6.12 7.81 2.66
N VAL A 56 -5.43 8.67 3.40
CA VAL A 56 -5.81 10.05 3.68
C VAL A 56 -4.75 10.99 3.13
N CYS A 57 -5.15 11.98 2.33
CA CYS A 57 -4.28 13.10 1.98
C CYS A 57 -4.11 14.00 3.21
N ARG A 58 -2.92 14.05 3.77
CA ARG A 58 -2.58 14.92 4.90
C ARG A 58 -2.29 16.35 4.44
N SER A 59 -1.80 16.49 3.22
CA SER A 59 -1.66 17.73 2.48
C SER A 59 -1.73 17.42 0.98
N LYS A 60 -1.54 18.44 0.12
CA LYS A 60 -1.38 18.23 -1.32
C LYS A 60 -0.19 17.30 -1.64
N ASP A 61 0.89 17.42 -0.86
CA ASP A 61 2.17 16.78 -1.15
C ASP A 61 2.42 15.51 -0.31
N PHE A 62 1.47 15.09 0.54
CA PHE A 62 1.69 14.02 1.50
C PHE A 62 0.43 13.20 1.76
N HIS A 63 0.50 11.90 1.48
CA HIS A 63 -0.53 10.92 1.81
C HIS A 63 -0.01 9.94 2.87
N GLN A 64 -0.94 9.46 3.69
CA GLN A 64 -0.71 8.41 4.65
C GLN A 64 -1.74 7.31 4.39
N CYS A 65 -1.25 6.09 4.23
CA CYS A 65 -2.07 4.93 3.90
C CYS A 65 -1.91 3.85 4.96
N ILE A 66 -3.04 3.24 5.33
CA ILE A 66 -3.09 1.98 6.06
C ILE A 66 -3.24 0.88 5.02
N ILE A 67 -2.45 -0.19 5.14
CA ILE A 67 -2.40 -1.27 4.14
C ILE A 67 -2.99 -2.55 4.72
N TYR A 68 -3.93 -3.11 3.97
CA TYR A 68 -4.50 -4.44 4.23
C TYR A 68 -4.12 -5.41 3.10
N ASP A 69 -4.14 -6.71 3.40
CA ASP A 69 -3.89 -7.77 2.41
C ASP A 69 -5.08 -8.04 1.47
N SER A 70 -6.26 -7.55 1.83
CA SER A 70 -7.50 -7.68 1.06
C SER A 70 -8.45 -6.51 1.34
N ASP A 71 -9.57 -6.47 0.63
CA ASP A 71 -10.69 -5.53 0.84
C ASP A 71 -11.86 -6.14 1.60
N LYS A 72 -11.66 -7.32 2.22
CA LYS A 72 -12.70 -8.02 2.99
C LYS A 72 -12.82 -7.47 4.41
N ALA A 73 -13.94 -7.75 5.07
CA ALA A 73 -14.20 -7.29 6.44
C ALA A 73 -13.24 -7.89 7.48
N ASP A 74 -12.65 -9.05 7.19
CA ASP A 74 -11.67 -9.76 8.02
C ASP A 74 -10.22 -9.56 7.55
N ALA A 75 -9.97 -8.57 6.68
CA ALA A 75 -8.65 -8.29 6.13
C ALA A 75 -7.61 -8.02 7.23
N ARG A 76 -6.39 -8.49 6.99
CA ARG A 76 -5.27 -8.34 7.92
C ARG A 76 -4.59 -7.01 7.69
N LEU A 77 -4.40 -6.22 8.75
CA LEU A 77 -3.58 -5.02 8.73
C LEU A 77 -2.12 -5.44 8.53
N ILE A 78 -1.56 -5.20 7.35
CA ILE A 78 -0.22 -5.67 7.01
C ILE A 78 0.85 -4.59 7.06
N GLY A 79 0.49 -3.31 6.96
CA GLY A 79 1.49 -2.25 6.94
C GLY A 79 0.95 -0.84 6.82
N ILE A 80 1.88 0.07 6.57
CA ILE A 80 1.63 1.48 6.30
C ILE A 80 2.47 1.95 5.12
N GLU A 81 1.97 2.95 4.43
CA GLU A 81 2.74 3.67 3.42
C GLU A 81 2.62 5.18 3.63
N TYR A 82 3.74 5.84 3.39
CA TYR A 82 3.83 7.27 3.25
C TYR A 82 4.12 7.60 1.79
N ILE A 83 3.25 8.39 1.18
CA ILE A 83 3.41 8.82 -0.21
C ILE A 83 3.72 10.30 -0.22
N VAL A 84 4.80 10.69 -0.90
CA VAL A 84 5.19 12.10 -1.04
C VAL A 84 5.27 12.50 -2.51
N SER A 85 5.00 13.77 -2.80
CA SER A 85 5.26 14.32 -4.12
C SER A 85 6.76 14.35 -4.43
N GLU A 86 7.11 14.36 -5.72
CA GLU A 86 8.49 14.55 -6.18
C GLU A 86 9.19 15.73 -5.50
N LYS A 87 8.47 16.84 -5.32
CA LYS A 87 8.98 18.04 -4.64
C LYS A 87 9.54 17.74 -3.26
N ILE A 88 8.84 16.94 -2.46
CA ILE A 88 9.32 16.51 -1.14
C ILE A 88 10.46 15.52 -1.30
N PHE A 89 10.30 14.53 -2.19
CA PHE A 89 11.29 13.48 -2.41
C PHE A 89 12.68 14.04 -2.77
N VAL A 90 12.75 15.01 -3.69
CA VAL A 90 13.99 15.69 -4.10
C VAL A 90 14.69 16.33 -2.90
N GLY A 91 13.93 16.87 -1.95
CA GLY A 91 14.44 17.52 -0.74
C GLY A 91 14.82 16.57 0.39
N LEU A 92 14.60 15.26 0.26
CA LEU A 92 15.00 14.29 1.29
C LEU A 92 16.52 14.14 1.35
N PRO A 93 17.08 13.86 2.54
CA PRO A 93 18.47 13.42 2.68
C PRO A 93 18.78 12.20 1.80
N GLU A 94 19.98 12.13 1.22
CA GLU A 94 20.36 11.03 0.33
C GLU A 94 20.31 9.66 1.01
N ASP A 95 20.62 9.58 2.31
CA ASP A 95 20.56 8.35 3.09
C ASP A 95 19.13 7.90 3.42
N GLU A 96 18.14 8.79 3.28
CA GLU A 96 16.72 8.50 3.45
C GLU A 96 16.12 7.94 2.14
N LYS A 97 16.55 8.40 0.96
CA LYS A 97 15.95 8.02 -0.34
C LYS A 97 15.94 6.52 -0.61
N LYS A 98 16.90 5.76 -0.07
CA LYS A 98 16.99 4.29 -0.18
C LYS A 98 15.77 3.53 0.39
N TYR A 99 14.92 4.18 1.17
CA TYR A 99 13.68 3.59 1.71
C TYR A 99 12.46 3.83 0.82
N TRP A 100 12.63 4.51 -0.31
CA TRP A 100 11.54 4.97 -1.16
C TRP A 100 11.60 4.31 -2.53
N HIS A 101 10.42 4.05 -3.09
CA HIS A 101 10.25 3.60 -4.46
C HIS A 101 9.39 4.58 -5.25
N SER A 102 9.52 4.59 -6.57
CA SER A 102 8.63 5.38 -7.43
C SER A 102 7.32 4.63 -7.72
N HIS A 103 6.21 5.34 -7.86
CA HIS A 103 4.93 4.75 -8.29
C HIS A 103 4.75 4.72 -9.80
N LYS A 104 5.70 5.30 -10.56
CA LYS A 104 5.60 5.51 -12.01
C LYS A 104 5.13 4.26 -12.73
N TYR A 105 5.88 3.16 -12.59
CA TYR A 105 5.61 1.96 -13.37
C TYR A 105 4.33 1.26 -12.92
N GLU A 106 3.99 1.24 -11.62
CA GLU A 106 2.73 0.64 -11.16
C GLU A 106 1.51 1.39 -11.72
N VAL A 107 1.59 2.71 -11.82
CA VAL A 107 0.57 3.55 -12.44
C VAL A 107 0.52 3.28 -13.95
N GLU A 108 1.64 3.36 -14.66
CA GLU A 108 1.69 3.20 -16.12
C GLU A 108 1.30 1.79 -16.58
N SER A 109 1.70 0.76 -15.84
CA SER A 109 1.44 -0.65 -16.18
C SER A 109 0.00 -1.12 -15.92
N GLY A 110 -0.80 -0.35 -15.19
CA GLY A 110 -2.10 -0.80 -14.72
C GLY A 110 -2.03 -1.72 -13.48
N LEU A 111 -0.87 -1.89 -12.85
CA LEU A 111 -0.79 -2.71 -11.63
C LEU A 111 -1.45 -2.01 -10.44
N LEU A 112 -1.30 -0.69 -10.32
CA LEU A 112 -2.03 0.13 -9.36
C LEU A 112 -3.43 0.43 -9.88
N GLN A 113 -4.46 0.11 -9.09
CA GLN A 113 -5.86 0.26 -9.45
C GLN A 113 -6.60 1.11 -8.42
N LEU A 114 -7.38 2.08 -8.89
CA LEU A 114 -8.36 2.75 -8.04
C LEU A 114 -9.53 1.79 -7.78
N ARG A 115 -9.81 1.50 -6.52
CA ARG A 115 -10.94 0.66 -6.13
C ARG A 115 -12.17 1.51 -5.89
N VAL A 116 -13.25 1.09 -6.51
CA VAL A 116 -14.57 1.72 -6.49
C VAL A 116 -15.61 0.67 -6.12
N LYS A 117 -16.83 1.11 -5.82
CA LYS A 117 -17.93 0.19 -5.54
C LYS A 117 -18.29 -0.61 -6.81
N ASP A 118 -18.64 -1.89 -6.64
CA ASP A 118 -18.86 -2.84 -7.74
C ASP A 118 -19.90 -2.41 -8.80
N LEU A 119 -20.81 -1.49 -8.46
CA LEU A 119 -21.86 -1.01 -9.35
C LEU A 119 -21.46 0.21 -10.21
N VAL A 120 -20.22 0.70 -10.09
CA VAL A 120 -19.75 1.83 -10.89
C VAL A 120 -19.27 1.31 -12.26
N PRO A 121 -19.83 1.80 -13.39
CA PRO A 121 -19.41 1.34 -14.72
C PRO A 121 -17.94 1.65 -15.02
N ASN A 122 -17.21 0.69 -15.62
CA ASN A 122 -15.78 0.83 -15.92
C ASN A 122 -15.42 2.11 -16.70
N ALA A 123 -16.25 2.52 -17.67
CA ALA A 123 -16.01 3.77 -18.41
C ALA A 123 -16.06 5.02 -17.52
N ALA A 124 -16.92 5.02 -16.48
CA ALA A 124 -16.96 6.12 -15.52
C ALA A 124 -15.71 6.11 -14.62
N VAL A 125 -15.25 4.92 -14.22
CA VAL A 125 -14.01 4.74 -13.45
C VAL A 125 -12.79 5.21 -14.24
N ASP A 126 -12.74 4.88 -15.53
CA ASP A 126 -11.65 5.24 -16.44
C ASP A 126 -11.45 6.76 -16.56
N VAL A 127 -12.53 7.53 -16.57
CA VAL A 127 -12.46 9.01 -16.57
C VAL A 127 -12.18 9.54 -15.16
N ALA A 128 -12.83 8.97 -14.15
CA ALA A 128 -12.72 9.44 -12.77
C ALA A 128 -11.33 9.19 -12.15
N GLU A 129 -10.60 8.16 -12.59
CA GLU A 129 -9.26 7.86 -12.05
C GLU A 129 -8.18 8.79 -12.59
N GLN A 130 -8.37 9.44 -13.75
CA GLN A 130 -7.27 10.15 -14.44
C GLN A 130 -6.58 11.21 -13.57
N PRO A 131 -7.29 12.06 -12.81
CA PRO A 131 -6.64 13.02 -11.92
C PRO A 131 -5.79 12.33 -10.84
N ALA A 132 -6.26 11.21 -10.31
CA ALA A 132 -5.52 10.44 -9.32
C ALA A 132 -4.29 9.76 -9.94
N MET A 133 -4.39 9.23 -11.16
CA MET A 133 -3.25 8.63 -11.84
C MET A 133 -2.19 9.66 -12.23
N LEU A 134 -2.61 10.85 -12.67
CA LEU A 134 -1.70 11.97 -12.96
C LEU A 134 -0.94 12.42 -11.70
N GLU A 135 -1.62 12.49 -10.56
CA GLU A 135 -0.97 12.81 -9.28
C GLU A 135 -0.02 11.69 -8.85
N LEU A 136 -0.50 10.44 -8.83
CA LEU A 136 0.26 9.30 -8.30
C LEU A 136 1.49 8.95 -9.17
N GLN A 137 1.46 9.17 -10.48
CA GLN A 137 2.58 8.84 -11.37
C GLN A 137 3.90 9.49 -10.91
N GLN A 138 3.84 10.69 -10.33
CA GLN A 138 5.01 11.48 -9.92
C GLN A 138 5.21 11.48 -8.40
N THR A 139 4.79 10.40 -7.73
CA THR A 139 4.92 10.24 -6.28
C THR A 139 5.85 9.09 -5.91
N TYR A 140 6.31 9.14 -4.66
CA TYR A 140 7.26 8.20 -4.09
C TYR A 140 6.69 7.62 -2.80
N GLY A 141 6.74 6.30 -2.67
CA GLY A 141 6.21 5.53 -1.55
C GLY A 141 7.32 5.04 -0.61
N LYS A 142 7.15 5.23 0.70
CA LYS A 142 7.90 4.52 1.75
C LYS A 142 6.96 3.56 2.44
N THR A 143 7.13 2.27 2.14
CA THR A 143 6.17 1.24 2.53
C THR A 143 6.79 0.23 3.47
N ILE A 144 6.18 0.10 4.65
CA ILE A 144 6.63 -0.83 5.67
C ILE A 144 5.50 -1.81 5.99
N HIS A 145 5.76 -3.10 5.77
CA HIS A 145 4.88 -4.16 6.23
C HIS A 145 5.32 -4.67 7.60
N THR A 146 4.41 -4.67 8.56
CA THR A 146 4.61 -5.27 9.90
C THR A 146 4.12 -6.71 9.98
N TRP A 147 3.42 -7.20 8.94
CA TRP A 147 2.95 -8.58 8.87
C TRP A 147 3.36 -9.24 7.56
N ALA A 148 4.28 -10.20 7.63
CA ALA A 148 4.63 -11.07 6.52
C ALA A 148 3.60 -12.21 6.35
N SER A 149 2.39 -11.83 5.93
CA SER A 149 1.20 -12.71 5.92
C SER A 149 1.27 -13.88 4.94
N ASP A 150 2.20 -13.82 3.99
CA ASP A 150 2.53 -14.89 3.03
C ASP A 150 3.32 -16.04 3.65
N ILE A 151 4.03 -15.81 4.76
CA ILE A 151 4.79 -16.83 5.50
C ILE A 151 4.20 -17.16 6.87
N HIS A 152 3.59 -16.18 7.53
CA HIS A 152 2.99 -16.31 8.85
C HIS A 152 1.54 -15.85 8.80
N PRO A 153 0.63 -16.65 8.22
CA PRO A 153 -0.72 -16.18 7.93
C PRO A 153 -1.54 -15.89 9.18
N ASP A 154 -1.20 -16.51 10.32
CA ASP A 154 -1.98 -16.45 11.55
C ASP A 154 -1.59 -15.28 12.46
N LEU A 155 -0.31 -14.86 12.46
CA LEU A 155 0.22 -13.82 13.35
C LEU A 155 1.34 -12.99 12.71
N PRO A 156 1.46 -11.69 13.05
CA PRO A 156 2.54 -10.82 12.56
C PRO A 156 3.85 -11.09 13.32
N LEU A 157 4.54 -12.16 12.93
CA LEU A 157 5.81 -12.55 13.53
C LEU A 157 7.01 -11.85 12.87
N GLY A 158 8.04 -11.56 13.67
CA GLY A 158 9.32 -11.06 13.19
C GLY A 158 9.42 -9.53 13.06
N PRO A 159 10.54 -9.03 12.52
CA PRO A 159 10.73 -7.60 12.28
C PRO A 159 9.83 -7.10 11.13
N PRO A 160 9.60 -5.77 11.04
CA PRO A 160 8.97 -5.18 9.88
C PRO A 160 9.83 -5.36 8.62
N ASN A 161 9.21 -5.26 7.46
CA ASN A 161 9.85 -5.40 6.16
C ASN A 161 9.67 -4.12 5.35
N LEU A 162 10.76 -3.67 4.72
CA LEU A 162 10.69 -2.63 3.70
C LEU A 162 10.16 -3.25 2.41
N MET A 163 9.11 -2.64 1.87
CA MET A 163 8.43 -3.08 0.66
C MET A 163 8.67 -2.08 -0.48
N MET A 164 8.66 -2.60 -1.70
CA MET A 164 8.94 -1.85 -2.91
C MET A 164 7.92 -2.15 -4.01
N ALA A 165 7.88 -1.26 -4.99
CA ALA A 165 7.11 -1.39 -6.22
C ALA A 165 7.91 -2.05 -7.36
N TYR A 166 7.23 -2.35 -8.45
CA TYR A 166 7.84 -2.77 -9.72
C TYR A 166 8.31 -1.56 -10.52
N THR A 167 9.36 -1.74 -11.32
CA THR A 167 9.96 -0.66 -12.13
C THR A 167 9.90 -0.94 -13.63
N GLN A 168 9.67 -2.20 -14.03
CA GLN A 168 9.64 -2.63 -15.43
C GLN A 168 8.86 -3.92 -15.66
N ASP A 169 8.56 -4.19 -16.94
CA ASP A 169 7.91 -5.44 -17.38
C ASP A 169 8.75 -6.67 -16.99
N GLY A 170 8.07 -7.75 -16.62
CA GLY A 170 8.70 -9.00 -16.18
C GLY A 170 8.99 -9.09 -14.68
N GLN A 171 8.80 -8.01 -13.92
CA GLN A 171 8.92 -8.04 -12.45
C GLN A 171 7.60 -8.29 -11.72
N GLY A 172 6.46 -8.19 -12.41
CA GLY A 172 5.13 -8.28 -11.82
C GLY A 172 4.81 -9.65 -11.20
N PRO A 173 3.67 -9.75 -10.49
CA PRO A 173 3.25 -11.01 -9.87
C PRO A 173 3.01 -12.11 -10.93
N PRO A 174 2.99 -13.39 -10.50
CA PRO A 174 2.61 -14.50 -11.36
C PRO A 174 1.28 -14.24 -12.11
N PRO A 175 1.15 -14.68 -13.38
CA PRO A 175 -0.02 -14.37 -14.20
C PRO A 175 -1.37 -14.79 -13.60
N ASP A 176 -1.39 -15.91 -12.87
CA ASP A 176 -2.57 -16.41 -12.15
C ASP A 176 -2.97 -15.49 -10.99
N VAL A 177 -2.00 -14.98 -10.22
CA VAL A 177 -2.22 -14.01 -9.13
C VAL A 177 -2.75 -12.68 -9.67
N LEU A 178 -2.21 -12.20 -10.81
CA LEU A 178 -2.70 -10.99 -11.47
C LEU A 178 -4.13 -11.19 -11.99
N LYS A 179 -4.39 -12.31 -12.65
CA LYS A 179 -5.71 -12.65 -13.19
C LYS A 179 -6.76 -12.73 -12.08
N GLU A 180 -6.44 -13.39 -10.96
CA GLU A 180 -7.35 -13.48 -9.81
C GLU A 180 -7.71 -12.09 -9.27
N ARG A 181 -6.73 -11.17 -9.17
CA ARG A 181 -6.98 -9.78 -8.77
C ARG A 181 -7.91 -9.09 -9.76
N ASP A 182 -7.62 -9.19 -11.05
CA ASP A 182 -8.38 -8.53 -12.11
C ASP A 182 -9.83 -9.01 -12.13
N GLU A 183 -10.06 -10.32 -12.00
CA GLU A 183 -11.40 -10.91 -11.87
C GLU A 183 -12.12 -10.41 -10.61
N HIS A 184 -11.45 -10.41 -9.44
CA HIS A 184 -12.03 -9.92 -8.18
C HIS A 184 -12.37 -8.43 -8.23
N CYS A 185 -11.56 -7.63 -8.91
CA CYS A 185 -11.73 -6.17 -8.98
C CYS A 185 -12.61 -5.72 -10.16
N GLY A 186 -12.99 -6.61 -11.07
CA GLY A 186 -13.68 -6.25 -12.32
C GLY A 186 -12.82 -5.41 -13.28
N MET A 187 -11.50 -5.59 -13.23
CA MET A 187 -10.50 -4.77 -13.93
C MET A 187 -9.79 -5.57 -15.03
N ASP A 188 -9.15 -4.85 -15.94
CA ASP A 188 -8.31 -5.41 -17.01
C ASP A 188 -7.00 -4.62 -17.02
N THR A 189 -5.94 -5.23 -16.49
CA THR A 189 -4.62 -4.60 -16.36
C THR A 189 -4.02 -4.20 -17.71
N PRO A 190 -3.95 -5.08 -18.74
CA PRO A 190 -3.50 -4.69 -20.08
C PRO A 190 -4.29 -3.53 -20.69
N ARG A 191 -5.63 -3.53 -20.56
CA ARG A 191 -6.47 -2.43 -21.05
C ARG A 191 -6.17 -1.13 -20.32
N LYS A 192 -5.95 -1.17 -19.00
CA LYS A 192 -5.56 -0.01 -18.20
C LYS A 192 -4.20 0.54 -18.63
N LYS A 193 -3.20 -0.32 -18.88
CA LYS A 193 -1.90 0.08 -19.45
C LYS A 193 -2.09 0.88 -20.75
N SER A 194 -2.88 0.34 -21.68
CA SER A 194 -3.16 1.00 -22.97
C SER A 194 -3.88 2.34 -22.79
N LEU A 195 -4.94 2.38 -21.99
CA LEU A 195 -5.71 3.60 -21.72
C LEU A 195 -4.83 4.69 -21.08
N ARG A 196 -4.01 4.32 -20.10
CA ARG A 196 -3.16 5.26 -19.37
C ARG A 196 -2.08 5.86 -20.24
N ALA A 197 -1.57 5.11 -21.22
CA ALA A 197 -0.63 5.62 -22.22
C ALA A 197 -1.22 6.74 -23.11
N GLU A 198 -2.56 6.90 -23.18
CA GLU A 198 -3.19 7.95 -23.97
C GLU A 198 -3.12 9.34 -23.30
N TYR A 199 -2.99 9.41 -21.98
CA TYR A 199 -3.07 10.67 -21.23
C TYR A 199 -1.95 10.91 -20.21
N LEU A 200 -1.25 9.86 -19.76
CA LEU A 200 -0.12 10.04 -18.85
C LEU A 200 1.06 10.68 -19.60
N PRO A 201 1.69 11.73 -19.04
CA PRO A 201 2.89 12.29 -19.62
C PRO A 201 4.06 11.30 -19.52
N THR A 202 5.02 11.43 -20.43
CA THR A 202 6.33 10.79 -20.24
C THR A 202 7.02 11.42 -19.04
N TYR A 203 7.52 10.59 -18.14
CA TYR A 203 8.12 10.99 -16.88
C TYR A 203 9.36 10.14 -16.59
N GLU A 204 10.42 10.78 -16.09
CA GLU A 204 11.63 10.12 -15.62
C GLU A 204 11.70 10.26 -14.10
N THR A 205 11.98 9.15 -13.41
CA THR A 205 12.02 9.16 -11.95
C THR A 205 13.28 9.88 -11.45
N VAL A 206 13.18 10.48 -10.27
CA VAL A 206 14.28 11.13 -9.60
C VAL A 206 15.23 10.07 -9.03
N LYS A 207 16.52 10.25 -9.30
CA LYS A 207 17.60 9.43 -8.76
C LYS A 207 17.54 9.31 -7.24
N GLY A 208 17.88 8.14 -6.70
CA GLY A 208 17.82 7.83 -5.28
C GLY A 208 16.58 7.02 -4.90
N SER A 209 15.53 7.07 -5.73
CA SER A 209 14.45 6.07 -5.69
C SER A 209 14.90 4.83 -6.45
N ASP A 210 14.29 3.68 -6.15
CA ASP A 210 14.50 2.45 -6.92
C ASP A 210 15.96 1.98 -7.03
N GLU A 211 16.85 2.44 -6.12
CA GLU A 211 18.32 2.24 -6.22
C GLU A 211 18.75 0.77 -6.21
N TRP A 212 17.88 -0.15 -5.80
CA TRP A 212 18.15 -1.58 -5.91
C TRP A 212 18.31 -2.03 -7.37
N GLU A 213 17.64 -1.39 -8.34
CA GLU A 213 17.76 -1.68 -9.78
C GLU A 213 19.17 -1.39 -10.29
N HIS A 214 19.85 -0.41 -9.71
CA HIS A 214 21.17 0.02 -10.14
C HIS A 214 22.29 -0.64 -9.32
N THR A 215 22.04 -0.91 -8.06
CA THR A 215 23.08 -1.38 -7.12
C THR A 215 23.05 -2.89 -6.89
N GLY A 216 21.93 -3.57 -7.17
CA GLY A 216 21.69 -4.95 -6.78
C GLY A 216 21.64 -5.16 -5.25
N LYS A 217 21.52 -4.07 -4.48
CA LYS A 217 21.47 -4.10 -3.01
C LYS A 217 20.19 -3.42 -2.55
N ALA A 218 19.58 -3.98 -1.51
CA ALA A 218 18.38 -3.45 -0.89
C ALA A 218 18.57 -3.34 0.63
N VAL A 219 17.77 -2.48 1.25
CA VAL A 219 17.76 -2.36 2.71
C VAL A 219 16.86 -3.44 3.30
N SER A 220 17.41 -4.22 4.24
CA SER A 220 16.65 -5.14 5.09
C SER A 220 16.62 -4.60 6.51
N PHE A 221 15.53 -4.83 7.23
CA PHE A 221 15.43 -4.50 8.65
C PHE A 221 15.73 -5.72 9.50
N GLU A 222 16.82 -5.62 10.26
CA GLU A 222 17.23 -6.66 11.19
C GLU A 222 17.09 -6.14 12.64
N PRO A 223 16.51 -6.93 13.55
CA PRO A 223 16.44 -6.57 14.96
C PRO A 223 17.86 -6.62 15.56
N VAL A 224 18.22 -5.58 16.31
CA VAL A 224 19.50 -5.50 17.03
C VAL A 224 19.23 -5.25 18.50
N GLU A 225 19.71 -6.13 19.37
CA GLU A 225 19.63 -5.95 20.81
C GLU A 225 20.59 -4.83 21.26
N ARG A 226 20.10 -3.96 22.14
CA ARG A 226 20.90 -2.90 22.76
C ARG A 226 20.58 -2.81 24.24
N GLU A 227 21.56 -2.42 25.03
CA GLU A 227 21.34 -2.15 26.45
C GLU A 227 20.34 -1.00 26.63
N ILE A 228 19.41 -1.18 27.56
CA ILE A 228 18.45 -0.14 27.91
C ILE A 228 19.19 0.94 28.70
N GLN A 229 19.12 2.18 28.21
CA GLN A 229 19.51 3.34 29.01
C GLN A 229 18.49 3.53 30.13
N LYS A 230 18.86 3.10 31.34
CA LYS A 230 18.06 3.36 32.55
C LYS A 230 18.22 4.84 32.91
N GLN A 231 17.09 5.53 33.13
CA GLN A 231 17.05 6.91 33.64
C GLN A 231 17.61 6.99 35.06
#